data_AF-A0A5C4J2C0-F1
#
_entry.id   AF-A0A5C4J2C0-F1
#
_cell.length_a   1.000
_cell.length_b   1.000
_cell.length_c   1.000
_cell.angle_alpha   90.00
_cell.angle_beta   90.00
_cell.angle_gamma   90.00
#
_symmetry.space_group_name_H-M   'P 1'
#
loop_
_entity.id
_entity.type
_entity.pdbx_description
1 polymer ?
#
loop_
_entity_poly.entity_id
_entity_poly.type
_entity_poly.pdbx_seq_one_letter_code
_entity_poly.pdbx_strand_id
1 'polypeptide(L)'
;MSDEIECPECGGTGEERLGPLQLMCMFCHGRKVVSGEHEPADDGSRGPGWPGEAEEHDARVHGPLPPVWEHPAVRGSGLCTHCLGAGVVVSEGSYAEAPCPVCSGGGR
;
A
#
# COMPACT_ATOMS: atom_id res chain seq x y z
N MET A 1 -27.00 24.90 -8.52
CA MET A 1 -27.19 23.76 -9.44
C MET A 1 -25.80 23.20 -9.66
N SER A 2 -25.54 21.95 -9.27
CA SER A 2 -24.27 21.32 -9.58
C SER A 2 -24.38 20.83 -11.01
N ASP A 3 -23.50 21.31 -11.89
CA ASP A 3 -23.48 20.86 -13.28
C ASP A 3 -22.80 19.49 -13.33
N GLU A 4 -23.56 18.45 -12.98
CA GLU A 4 -23.10 17.07 -13.13
C GLU A 4 -23.00 16.74 -14.62
N ILE A 5 -21.82 16.33 -15.04
CA ILE A 5 -21.53 15.88 -16.40
C ILE A 5 -21.19 14.39 -16.40
N GLU A 6 -21.40 13.71 -17.52
CA GLU A 6 -20.95 12.33 -17.67
C GLU A 6 -19.44 12.22 -17.49
N CYS A 7 -19.00 11.16 -16.82
CA CYS A 7 -17.58 10.94 -16.56
C CYS A 7 -16.80 10.87 -17.89
N PRO A 8 -15.86 11.80 -18.14
CA PRO A 8 -15.12 11.89 -19.39
C PRO A 8 -14.14 10.71 -19.56
N GLU A 9 -13.66 10.13 -18.46
CA GLU A 9 -12.70 9.03 -18.47
C GLU A 9 -13.32 7.68 -18.85
N CYS A 10 -14.55 7.42 -18.39
CA CYS A 10 -15.24 6.16 -18.67
C CYS A 10 -16.45 6.29 -19.60
N GLY A 11 -16.76 7.49 -20.10
CA GLY A 11 -17.95 7.74 -20.93
C GLY A 11 -19.25 7.31 -20.24
N GLY A 12 -19.36 7.52 -18.92
CA GLY A 12 -20.53 7.14 -18.15
C GLY A 12 -20.73 5.64 -17.87
N THR A 13 -19.79 4.76 -18.23
CA THR A 13 -19.91 3.32 -17.91
C THR A 13 -19.72 3.03 -16.42
N GLY A 14 -18.88 3.82 -15.74
CA GLY A 14 -18.47 3.61 -14.36
C GLY A 14 -17.33 2.60 -14.21
N GLU A 15 -16.77 2.11 -15.32
CA GLU A 15 -15.82 1.00 -15.33
C GLU A 15 -14.71 1.23 -16.35
N GLU A 16 -13.51 0.73 -16.04
CA GLU A 16 -12.33 0.71 -16.91
C GLU A 16 -12.00 -0.74 -17.26
N ARG A 17 -11.44 -0.94 -18.45
CA ARG A 17 -11.02 -2.26 -18.91
C ARG A 17 -9.51 -2.34 -19.04
N LEU A 18 -8.91 -3.19 -18.22
CA LEU A 18 -7.48 -3.54 -18.30
C LEU A 18 -7.35 -4.98 -18.79
N GLY A 19 -7.27 -5.16 -20.11
CA GLY A 19 -7.31 -6.49 -20.73
C GLY A 19 -8.63 -7.20 -20.45
N PRO A 20 -8.63 -8.42 -19.84
CA PRO A 20 -9.86 -9.12 -19.46
C PRO A 20 -10.44 -8.63 -18.12
N LEU A 21 -9.72 -7.82 -17.34
CA LEU A 21 -10.24 -7.29 -16.09
C LEU A 21 -11.13 -6.07 -16.32
N GLN A 22 -12.23 -6.05 -15.58
CA GLN A 22 -13.16 -4.94 -15.48
C GLN A 22 -13.04 -4.37 -14.08
N LEU A 23 -12.56 -3.14 -13.99
CA LEU A 23 -12.35 -2.42 -12.74
C LEU A 23 -13.34 -1.27 -12.66
N MET A 24 -13.66 -0.84 -11.45
CA MET A 24 -14.39 0.40 -11.25
C MET A 24 -13.56 1.57 -11.78
N CYS A 25 -14.22 2.54 -12.44
CA CYS A 25 -13.55 3.75 -12.90
C CYS A 25 -12.94 4.50 -11.72
N MET A 26 -11.62 4.67 -11.75
CA MET A 26 -10.84 5.30 -10.68
C MET A 26 -11.08 6.80 -10.62
N PHE A 27 -11.61 7.39 -11.69
CA PHE A 27 -11.90 8.83 -11.76
C PHE A 27 -13.27 9.19 -11.19
N CYS A 28 -14.33 8.45 -11.57
CA CYS A 28 -15.67 8.68 -11.04
C CYS A 28 -16.04 7.73 -9.89
N HIS A 29 -15.16 6.81 -9.50
CA HIS A 29 -15.41 5.77 -8.51
C HIS A 29 -16.73 5.01 -8.76
N GLY A 30 -17.00 4.70 -10.02
CA GLY A 30 -18.22 4.00 -10.44
C GLY A 30 -19.50 4.85 -10.46
N ARG A 31 -19.44 6.14 -10.13
CA ARG A 31 -20.59 7.05 -10.08
C ARG A 31 -21.13 7.47 -11.44
N LYS A 32 -20.37 7.25 -12.52
CA LYS A 32 -20.71 7.54 -13.93
C LYS A 32 -20.85 9.02 -14.28
N VAL A 33 -20.99 9.89 -13.28
CA VAL A 33 -21.03 11.33 -13.40
C VAL A 33 -19.96 11.97 -12.50
N VAL A 34 -19.55 13.18 -12.87
CA VAL A 34 -18.62 14.02 -12.11
C VAL A 34 -19.16 15.45 -12.01
N SER A 35 -18.71 16.22 -11.03
CA SER A 35 -19.12 17.62 -10.86
C SER A 35 -18.12 18.56 -11.55
N GLY A 36 -18.60 19.69 -12.08
CA GLY A 36 -17.76 20.81 -12.50
C GLY A 36 -16.79 20.52 -13.67
N GLU A 37 -15.69 21.29 -13.76
CA GLU A 37 -14.72 21.30 -14.86
C GLU A 37 -13.80 20.05 -14.90
N HIS A 38 -14.37 18.85 -14.93
CA HIS A 38 -13.64 17.56 -14.85
C HIS A 38 -12.97 17.34 -13.49
N GLU A 39 -13.59 17.77 -12.40
CA GLU A 39 -13.13 17.32 -11.08
C GLU A 39 -13.48 15.83 -10.92
N PRO A 40 -12.58 14.98 -10.38
CA PRO A 40 -12.93 13.62 -10.00
C PRO A 40 -14.19 13.65 -9.14
N ALA A 41 -14.99 12.58 -9.18
CA ALA A 41 -16.19 12.55 -8.34
C ALA A 41 -15.74 12.61 -6.87
N ASP A 42 -15.83 13.81 -6.26
CA ASP A 42 -15.45 14.03 -4.88
C ASP A 42 -16.24 13.05 -4.05
N ASP A 43 -15.56 12.07 -3.46
CA ASP A 43 -16.25 10.95 -2.86
C ASP A 43 -17.08 11.41 -1.66
N GLY A 44 -16.87 12.64 -1.14
CA GLY A 44 -17.54 13.17 0.04
C GLY A 44 -17.42 12.23 1.24
N SER A 45 -16.55 11.24 1.13
CA SER A 45 -16.47 10.01 1.88
C SER A 45 -15.00 9.64 1.97
N ARG A 46 -14.20 10.57 2.52
CA ARG A 46 -13.25 10.21 3.59
C ARG A 46 -14.05 9.58 4.73
N GLY A 47 -14.63 8.42 4.48
CA GLY A 47 -15.15 7.54 5.50
C GLY A 47 -13.96 7.06 6.33
N PRO A 48 -14.13 6.89 7.65
CA PRO A 48 -13.07 6.34 8.48
C PRO A 48 -12.83 4.89 8.04
N GLY A 49 -11.69 4.60 7.41
CA GLY A 49 -11.18 3.23 7.26
C GLY A 49 -10.96 2.67 5.86
N TRP A 50 -10.46 3.44 4.89
CA TRP A 50 -9.70 2.82 3.79
C TRP A 50 -8.28 2.46 4.30
N PRO A 51 -7.80 1.22 4.14
CA PRO A 51 -6.47 0.78 4.60
C PRO A 51 -5.34 1.25 3.65
N GLY A 52 -5.48 2.46 3.11
CA GLY A 52 -4.56 3.08 2.16
C GLY A 52 -3.84 4.31 2.71
N GLU A 53 -4.36 4.88 3.79
CA GLU A 53 -3.67 5.85 4.61
C GLU A 53 -3.36 5.16 5.93
N ALA A 54 -2.21 4.48 5.97
CA ALA A 54 -1.59 4.22 7.26
C ALA A 54 -1.49 5.59 7.94
N GLU A 55 -2.25 5.79 9.02
CA GLU A 55 -2.00 6.92 9.91
C GLU A 55 -0.50 6.92 10.16
N GLU A 56 0.16 7.99 9.73
CA GLU A 56 1.60 8.09 9.86
C GLU A 56 1.91 7.87 11.34
N HIS A 57 2.76 6.87 11.64
CA HIS A 57 3.01 6.48 13.02
C HIS A 57 3.57 7.67 13.80
N ASP A 58 2.74 8.30 14.63
CA ASP A 58 3.20 9.39 15.49
C ASP A 58 3.92 8.79 16.70
N ALA A 59 5.24 8.81 16.63
CA ALA A 59 6.11 8.33 17.71
C ALA A 59 5.91 9.10 19.03
N ARG A 60 5.30 10.30 19.02
CA ARG A 60 4.95 11.04 20.24
C ARG A 60 3.76 10.43 20.97
N VAL A 61 2.83 9.82 20.23
CA VAL A 61 1.61 9.20 20.78
C VAL A 61 1.87 7.74 21.13
N HIS A 62 2.56 7.02 20.24
CA HIS A 62 2.70 5.56 20.32
C HIS A 62 4.10 5.10 20.76
N GLY A 63 5.06 6.02 20.94
CA GLY A 63 6.46 5.69 21.20
C GLY A 63 7.21 5.24 19.94
N PRO A 64 8.51 4.96 20.01
CA PRO A 64 9.28 4.47 18.88
C PRO A 64 8.76 3.09 18.45
N LEU A 65 8.68 2.88 17.13
CA LEU A 65 8.39 1.54 16.60
C LEU A 65 9.51 0.59 17.07
N PRO A 66 9.16 -0.56 17.66
CA PRO A 66 10.15 -1.58 17.95
C PRO A 66 10.76 -2.03 16.63
N PRO A 67 12.02 -2.50 16.65
CA PRO A 67 12.62 -2.98 15.43
C PRO A 67 11.84 -4.18 14.88
N VAL A 68 11.79 -4.30 13.56
CA VAL A 68 10.93 -5.25 12.85
C VAL A 68 11.11 -6.71 13.30
N TRP A 69 12.33 -7.10 13.72
CA TRP A 69 12.63 -8.44 14.22
C TRP A 69 11.97 -8.78 15.57
N GLU A 70 11.49 -7.79 16.31
CA GLU A 70 10.72 -8.00 17.55
C GLU A 70 9.22 -8.15 17.29
N HIS A 71 8.75 -7.83 16.08
CA HIS A 71 7.34 -7.88 15.74
C HIS A 71 6.80 -9.33 15.86
N PRO A 72 5.63 -9.57 16.50
CA PRO A 72 5.11 -10.92 16.71
C PRO A 72 4.94 -11.72 15.43
N ALA A 73 4.55 -11.07 14.33
CA ALA A 73 4.43 -11.72 13.02
C ALA A 73 5.79 -12.24 12.51
N VAL A 74 6.88 -11.52 12.75
CA VAL A 74 8.23 -11.97 12.37
C VAL A 74 8.70 -13.09 13.28
N ARG A 75 8.52 -12.96 14.59
CA ARG A 75 8.90 -14.01 15.56
C ARG A 75 8.13 -15.32 15.35
N GLY A 76 6.87 -15.23 14.92
CA GLY A 76 6.03 -16.40 14.63
C GLY A 76 6.17 -16.97 13.21
N SER A 77 6.92 -16.30 12.32
CA SER A 77 7.00 -16.70 10.91
C SER A 77 7.86 -17.95 10.64
N GLY A 78 8.75 -18.32 11.57
CA GLY A 78 9.77 -19.35 11.35
C GLY A 78 10.90 -18.89 10.42
N LEU A 79 10.98 -17.60 10.09
CA LEU A 79 12.11 -17.01 9.37
C LEU A 79 13.23 -16.63 10.35
N CYS A 80 14.47 -16.65 9.84
CA CYS A 80 15.60 -16.12 10.57
C CYS A 80 15.38 -14.63 10.85
N THR A 81 15.29 -14.24 12.12
CA THR A 81 14.98 -12.86 12.52
C THR A 81 16.10 -11.87 12.20
N HIS A 82 17.30 -12.36 11.85
CA HIS A 82 18.45 -11.53 11.52
C HIS A 82 18.47 -11.09 10.05
N CYS A 83 18.13 -12.00 9.12
CA CYS A 83 18.03 -11.69 7.69
C CYS A 83 16.59 -11.59 7.19
N LEU A 84 15.61 -11.77 8.08
CA LEU A 84 14.17 -11.72 7.79
C LEU A 84 13.74 -12.66 6.64
N GLY A 85 14.38 -13.82 6.52
CA GLY A 85 14.10 -14.76 5.43
C GLY A 85 15.02 -14.65 4.22
N ALA A 86 15.80 -13.58 4.08
CA ALA A 86 16.60 -13.33 2.88
C ALA A 86 17.78 -14.30 2.71
N GLY A 87 18.27 -14.90 3.80
CA GLY A 87 19.48 -15.74 3.78
C GLY A 87 20.78 -14.95 3.61
N VAL A 88 20.72 -13.66 3.31
CA VAL A 88 21.89 -12.78 3.16
C VAL A 88 21.79 -11.57 4.10
N VAL A 89 22.92 -10.94 4.37
CA VAL A 89 23.04 -9.66 5.07
C VAL A 89 23.87 -8.70 4.22
N VAL A 90 23.57 -7.41 4.32
CA VAL A 90 24.27 -6.35 3.58
C VAL A 90 25.22 -5.64 4.52
N SER A 91 26.48 -5.50 4.12
CA SER A 91 27.49 -4.77 4.88
C SER A 91 27.29 -3.27 4.78
N GLU A 92 27.29 -2.57 5.91
CA GLU A 92 27.21 -1.11 5.93
C GLU A 92 28.46 -0.50 5.25
N GLY A 93 28.25 0.52 4.42
CA GLY A 93 29.31 1.24 3.70
C GLY A 93 29.71 0.62 2.35
N SER A 94 29.85 -0.70 2.26
CA SER A 94 30.19 -1.38 0.99
C SER A 94 28.97 -1.88 0.22
N TYR A 95 27.82 -2.04 0.90
CA TYR A 95 26.61 -2.66 0.36
C TYR A 95 26.86 -4.08 -0.18
N ALA A 96 27.96 -4.72 0.23
CA ALA A 96 28.27 -6.08 -0.18
C ALA A 96 27.34 -7.07 0.53
N GLU A 97 26.73 -7.96 -0.24
CA GLU A 97 25.95 -9.07 0.27
C GLU A 97 26.87 -10.21 0.73
N ALA A 98 26.56 -10.78 1.88
CA ALA A 98 27.19 -11.98 2.39
C ALA A 98 26.12 -12.94 2.93
N PRO A 99 26.37 -14.27 2.95
CA PRO A 99 25.48 -15.20 3.61
C PRO A 99 25.24 -14.79 5.06
N CYS A 100 23.98 -14.84 5.50
CA CYS A 100 23.61 -14.50 6.85
C CYS A 100 24.34 -15.43 7.82
N PRO A 101 25.11 -14.90 8.78
CA PRO A 101 25.94 -15.71 9.67
C PRO A 101 25.12 -16.54 10.67
N VAL A 102 23.85 -16.18 10.88
CA VAL A 102 22.97 -16.86 11.84
C VAL A 102 22.31 -18.10 11.24
N CYS A 103 21.84 -18.00 9.99
CA CYS A 103 21.15 -19.11 9.30
C CYS A 103 21.98 -19.73 8.17
N SER A 104 23.23 -19.34 8.01
CA SER A 104 24.16 -19.85 6.98
C SER A 104 23.58 -19.83 5.55
N GLY A 105 22.83 -18.78 5.19
CA GLY A 105 22.19 -18.72 3.87
C GLY A 105 20.77 -19.31 3.77
N GLY A 106 20.30 -20.04 4.79
CA GLY A 106 19.04 -20.79 4.73
C GLY A 106 17.76 -19.96 4.85
N GLY A 107 17.83 -18.77 5.48
CA GLY A 107 16.70 -17.86 5.69
C GLY A 107 15.72 -18.25 6.80
N ARG A 108 15.91 -19.38 7.46
CA ARG A 108 15.01 -19.94 8.48
C ARG A 108 15.83 -20.60 9.57
#